data_AF-A0A427YW35-F1
#
_entry.id   AF-A0A427YW35-F1
#
_cell.length_a   1.000
_cell.length_b   1.000
_cell.length_c   1.000
_cell.angle_alpha   90.00
_cell.angle_beta   90.00
_cell.angle_gamma   90.00
#
_symmetry.space_group_name_H-M   'P 1'
#
loop_
_entity.id
_entity.type
_entity.pdbx_description
1 polymer ?
#
loop_
_entity_poly.entity_id
_entity_poly.type
_entity_poly.pdbx_seq_one_letter_code
_entity_poly.pdbx_strand_id
1 'polypeptide(L)'
;MLDTRSSARRNLLHLSNTFQYVGLSGVSAQQLFLGRPGKVYIVDKTEGNNATVNGHPAWATEYDLATNTFRAMDVYSNSFCAGGIVLGNGTWLNVGGNQAIGYGGNAVTAGTTPYDDYDGGMAIRLLDTCDDESCNWLDDPALYMTSRRWYPTLETLEDGSAIILEGANTVDT
;
A
#
# COMPACT_ATOMS: atom_id res chain seq x y z
N MET A 1 35.77 12.82 37.47
CA MET A 1 35.27 11.76 36.58
C MET A 1 34.34 12.44 35.60
N LEU A 2 34.82 12.74 34.39
CA LEU A 2 33.99 13.30 33.32
C LEU A 2 33.21 12.15 32.69
N ASP A 3 31.88 12.23 32.70
CA ASP A 3 31.04 11.42 31.83
C ASP A 3 30.79 12.20 30.54
N THR A 4 31.48 11.78 29.50
CA THR A 4 31.33 12.24 28.13
C THR A 4 30.45 11.24 27.37
N ARG A 5 29.14 11.44 27.37
CA ARG A 5 28.25 10.89 26.34
C ARG A 5 27.38 11.99 25.74
N SER A 6 27.98 12.62 24.74
CA SER A 6 27.31 13.35 23.67
C SER A 6 26.37 12.43 22.89
N SER A 7 25.10 12.82 22.74
CA SER A 7 24.53 13.09 21.42
C SER A 7 23.23 13.85 21.58
N ALA A 8 23.17 15.03 20.97
CA ALA A 8 22.11 16.00 21.10
C ALA A 8 20.75 15.46 20.62
N ARG A 9 19.85 15.14 21.56
CA ARG A 9 18.41 15.30 21.30
C ARG A 9 18.17 16.81 21.16
N ARG A 10 18.17 17.31 19.93
CA ARG A 10 17.68 18.66 19.65
C ARG A 10 16.23 18.71 20.12
N ASN A 11 15.97 19.50 21.16
CA ASN A 11 14.64 19.93 21.55
C ASN A 11 14.06 20.79 20.42
N LEU A 12 13.56 20.15 19.35
CA LEU A 12 12.55 20.80 18.52
C LEU A 12 11.27 20.78 19.36
N LEU A 13 10.93 21.93 19.93
CA LEU A 13 9.58 22.19 20.42
C LEU A 13 8.65 22.02 19.21
N HIS A 14 8.00 20.85 19.11
CA HIS A 14 6.99 20.61 18.10
C HIS A 14 5.78 21.45 18.49
N LEU A 15 5.71 22.66 17.92
CA LEU A 15 4.56 23.53 18.08
C LEU A 15 3.34 22.82 17.49
N SER A 16 2.24 22.78 18.23
CA SER A 16 0.97 22.29 17.68
C SER A 16 0.63 23.00 16.37
N ASN A 17 0.02 22.29 15.43
CA ASN A 17 -0.36 22.82 14.11
C ASN A 17 0.83 23.27 13.24
N THR A 18 1.94 22.52 13.26
CA THR A 18 3.07 22.72 12.33
C THR A 18 3.35 21.45 11.53
N PHE A 19 3.92 21.61 10.34
CA PHE A 19 4.34 20.51 9.47
C PHE A 19 5.85 20.54 9.31
N GLN A 20 6.44 19.36 9.25
CA GLN A 20 7.85 19.17 8.97
C GLN A 20 7.99 18.11 7.88
N TYR A 21 8.85 18.38 6.91
CA TYR A 21 9.31 17.35 5.99
C TYR A 21 10.31 16.44 6.70
N VAL A 22 10.01 15.14 6.76
CA VAL A 22 10.83 14.14 7.44
C VAL A 22 11.44 13.10 6.49
N GLY A 23 10.87 12.91 5.31
CA GLY A 23 11.35 11.96 4.31
C GLY A 23 10.35 11.73 3.18
N LEU A 24 10.68 10.79 2.29
CA LEU A 24 9.79 10.31 1.23
C LEU A 24 9.16 8.99 1.68
N SER A 25 7.86 8.80 1.42
CA SER A 25 7.16 7.53 1.60
C SER A 25 7.48 6.49 0.51
N GLY A 26 8.09 6.92 -0.60
CA GLY A 26 8.41 6.11 -1.78
C GLY A 26 7.27 6.03 -2.80
N VAL A 27 6.02 5.98 -2.33
CA VAL A 27 4.78 5.99 -3.14
C VAL A 27 3.76 6.97 -2.58
N SER A 28 2.74 7.36 -3.35
CA SER A 28 1.64 8.18 -2.83
C SER A 28 0.72 7.37 -1.91
N ALA A 29 0.21 7.97 -0.85
CA ALA A 29 -0.61 7.26 0.13
C ALA A 29 -2.10 7.27 -0.26
N GLN A 30 -2.50 6.51 -1.29
CA GLN A 30 -3.92 6.28 -1.57
C GLN A 30 -4.58 5.55 -0.39
N GLN A 31 -3.88 4.55 0.15
CA GLN A 31 -4.26 3.87 1.37
C GLN A 31 -3.03 3.72 2.28
N LEU A 32 -3.29 3.74 3.59
CA LEU A 32 -2.26 3.66 4.61
C LEU A 32 -2.77 2.83 5.80
N PHE A 33 -1.92 1.94 6.30
CA PHE A 33 -2.20 1.09 7.46
C PHE A 33 -1.03 1.09 8.45
N LEU A 34 -1.30 1.45 9.71
CA LEU A 34 -0.34 1.28 10.80
C LEU A 34 -0.36 -0.18 11.27
N GLY A 35 0.51 -1.00 10.71
CA GLY A 35 0.48 -2.46 10.89
C GLY A 35 1.25 -2.98 12.10
N ARG A 36 2.29 -2.26 12.52
CA ARG A 36 3.12 -2.57 13.71
C ARG A 36 3.55 -1.28 14.39
N PRO A 37 4.03 -1.32 15.64
CA PRO A 37 4.61 -0.15 16.29
C PRO A 37 5.72 0.47 15.44
N GLY A 38 5.49 1.68 14.93
CA GLY A 38 6.48 2.39 14.13
C GLY A 38 6.56 1.98 12.64
N LYS A 39 5.77 1.00 12.18
CA LYS A 39 5.76 0.57 10.77
C LYS A 39 4.41 0.86 10.14
N VAL A 40 4.43 1.65 9.07
CA VAL A 40 3.27 2.05 8.29
C VAL A 40 3.38 1.43 6.90
N TYR A 41 2.35 0.73 6.46
CA TYR A 41 2.27 0.19 5.11
C TYR A 41 1.44 1.13 4.25
N ILE A 42 1.90 1.37 3.03
CA ILE A 42 1.30 2.33 2.09
C ILE A 42 1.06 1.62 0.78
N VAL A 43 -0.11 1.83 0.19
CA VAL A 43 -0.48 1.34 -1.14
C VAL A 43 -1.00 2.52 -1.97
N ASP A 44 -0.59 2.54 -3.23
CA ASP A 44 -0.91 3.56 -4.21
C ASP A 44 -1.57 2.93 -5.45
N LYS A 45 -1.81 3.76 -6.46
CA LYS A 45 -2.01 3.31 -7.84
C LYS A 45 -0.71 2.91 -8.51
N THR A 46 -0.84 2.10 -9.56
CA THR A 46 0.23 1.95 -10.53
C THR A 46 0.45 3.29 -11.23
N GLU A 47 1.64 3.87 -11.08
CA GLU A 47 2.10 5.06 -11.79
C GLU A 47 3.63 5.18 -11.73
N GLY A 48 4.19 6.27 -12.25
CA GLY A 48 5.62 6.59 -12.19
C GLY A 48 6.07 7.04 -10.79
N ASN A 49 5.85 6.21 -9.76
CA ASN A 49 6.28 6.45 -8.39
C ASN A 49 7.82 6.49 -8.25
N ASN A 50 8.30 7.16 -7.20
CA ASN A 50 9.74 7.33 -6.96
C ASN A 50 10.44 6.02 -6.57
N ALA A 51 9.75 5.16 -5.81
CA ALA A 51 10.26 3.85 -5.43
C ALA A 51 10.21 2.88 -6.62
N THR A 52 11.19 1.99 -6.70
CA THR A 52 11.21 0.90 -7.68
C THR A 52 11.39 -0.44 -6.99
N VAL A 53 10.81 -1.48 -7.58
CA VAL A 53 10.92 -2.86 -7.12
C VAL A 53 10.89 -3.76 -8.36
N ASN A 54 11.70 -4.82 -8.37
CA ASN A 54 11.71 -5.83 -9.45
C ASN A 54 11.76 -5.30 -10.90
N GLY A 55 12.34 -4.12 -11.11
CA GLY A 55 12.52 -3.51 -12.45
C GLY A 55 11.41 -2.57 -12.90
N HIS A 56 10.35 -2.39 -12.11
CA HIS A 56 9.26 -1.44 -12.37
C HIS A 56 9.08 -0.46 -11.19
N PRO A 57 8.32 0.65 -11.38
CA PRO A 57 7.90 1.49 -10.26
C PRO A 57 7.10 0.68 -9.24
N ALA A 58 7.42 0.85 -7.96
CA ALA A 58 6.64 0.27 -6.88
C ALA A 58 5.37 1.10 -6.66
N TRP A 59 4.28 0.47 -6.24
CA TRP A 59 3.08 1.15 -5.75
C TRP A 59 2.68 0.68 -4.35
N ALA A 60 3.60 0.02 -3.64
CA ALA A 60 3.49 -0.23 -2.21
C ALA A 60 4.83 -0.05 -1.50
N THR A 61 4.78 0.43 -0.27
CA THR A 61 5.95 0.54 0.61
C THR A 61 5.62 0.20 2.05
N GLU A 62 6.63 -0.26 2.77
CA GLU A 62 6.66 -0.19 4.23
C GLU A 62 7.49 1.04 4.62
N TYR A 63 6.99 1.85 5.54
CA TYR A 63 7.61 3.07 6.03
C TYR A 63 7.90 2.96 7.53
N ASP A 64 9.14 3.20 7.90
CA ASP A 64 9.61 3.19 9.29
C ASP A 64 9.57 4.61 9.87
N LEU A 65 8.75 4.81 10.89
CA LEU A 65 8.54 6.10 11.55
C LEU A 65 9.71 6.53 12.43
N ALA A 66 10.59 5.62 12.84
CA ALA A 66 11.76 5.94 13.65
C ALA A 66 12.91 6.46 12.77
N THR A 67 13.12 5.86 11.61
CA THR A 67 14.18 6.26 10.67
C THR A 67 13.72 7.21 9.58
N ASN A 68 12.42 7.35 9.37
CA ASN A 68 11.79 8.10 8.26
C ASN A 68 12.22 7.58 6.87
N THR A 69 12.42 6.27 6.76
CA THR A 69 12.82 5.59 5.51
C THR A 69 11.77 4.57 5.08
N PHE A 70 11.77 4.21 3.80
CA PHE A 70 10.87 3.19 3.26
C PHE A 70 11.63 1.97 2.70
N ARG A 71 10.93 0.85 2.66
CA ARG A 71 11.25 -0.36 1.88
C ARG A 71 10.20 -0.51 0.78
N ALA A 72 10.64 -0.61 -0.47
CA ALA A 72 9.73 -0.89 -1.58
C ALA A 72 9.18 -2.33 -1.46
N MET A 73 7.88 -2.48 -1.71
CA MET A 73 7.19 -3.75 -1.67
C MET A 73 6.58 -4.02 -3.04
N ASP A 74 6.64 -5.29 -3.46
CA ASP A 74 6.07 -5.71 -4.72
C ASP A 74 4.60 -6.07 -4.56
N VAL A 75 3.79 -5.66 -5.53
CA VAL A 75 2.36 -5.96 -5.67
C VAL A 75 2.16 -6.30 -7.14
N TYR A 76 1.35 -7.30 -7.43
CA TYR A 76 1.24 -7.83 -8.79
C TYR A 76 0.24 -7.05 -9.65
N SER A 77 -0.88 -6.64 -9.05
CA SER A 77 -2.01 -6.05 -9.75
C SER A 77 -2.28 -4.60 -9.33
N ASN A 78 -2.90 -3.82 -10.21
CA ASN A 78 -3.14 -2.39 -10.01
C ASN A 78 -4.18 -2.13 -8.91
N SER A 79 -3.72 -1.62 -7.77
CA SER A 79 -4.54 -1.36 -6.58
C SER A 79 -5.29 -0.03 -6.57
N PHE A 80 -5.20 0.76 -7.65
CA PHE A 80 -5.86 2.06 -7.68
C PHE A 80 -7.36 1.90 -7.41
N CYS A 81 -7.93 2.66 -6.48
CA CYS A 81 -9.36 2.61 -6.13
C CYS A 81 -9.87 1.23 -5.67
N ALA A 82 -8.96 0.39 -5.20
CA ALA A 82 -9.29 -0.73 -4.35
C ALA A 82 -9.89 -0.22 -3.01
N GLY A 83 -10.63 -1.08 -2.33
CA GLY A 83 -11.05 -0.87 -0.95
C GLY A 83 -10.12 -1.61 0.01
N GLY A 84 -9.85 -1.04 1.19
CA GLY A 84 -8.91 -1.61 2.15
C GLY A 84 -9.51 -1.71 3.55
N ILE A 85 -9.30 -2.83 4.24
CA ILE A 85 -9.70 -3.01 5.64
C ILE A 85 -8.82 -4.02 6.38
N VAL A 86 -8.85 -4.01 7.71
CA VAL A 86 -8.07 -4.92 8.55
C VAL A 86 -8.98 -6.03 9.06
N LEU A 87 -8.58 -7.28 8.82
CA LEU A 87 -9.27 -8.46 9.32
C LEU A 87 -9.04 -8.65 10.83
N GLY A 88 -9.88 -9.44 11.50
CA GLY A 88 -9.79 -9.67 12.95
C GLY A 88 -8.50 -10.35 13.42
N ASN A 89 -7.76 -10.98 12.50
CA ASN A 89 -6.43 -11.54 12.76
C ASN A 89 -5.28 -10.52 12.55
N GLY A 90 -5.58 -9.28 12.14
CA GLY A 90 -4.61 -8.22 11.87
C GLY A 90 -4.07 -8.16 10.44
N THR A 91 -4.48 -9.08 9.55
CA THR A 91 -4.12 -9.03 8.12
C THR A 91 -4.74 -7.81 7.47
N TRP A 92 -3.95 -7.06 6.69
CA TRP A 92 -4.50 -6.01 5.84
C TRP A 92 -5.06 -6.62 4.55
N LEU A 93 -6.36 -6.46 4.34
CA LEU A 93 -7.09 -6.86 3.15
C LEU A 93 -7.24 -5.64 2.22
N ASN A 94 -6.83 -5.79 0.96
CA ASN A 94 -7.05 -4.81 -0.11
C ASN A 94 -7.72 -5.50 -1.31
N VAL A 95 -8.84 -4.96 -1.78
CA VAL A 95 -9.75 -5.66 -2.71
C VAL A 95 -10.15 -4.78 -3.88
N GLY A 96 -10.13 -5.36 -5.07
CA GLY A 96 -10.48 -4.68 -6.31
C GLY A 96 -9.34 -3.82 -6.82
N GLY A 97 -9.64 -2.93 -7.77
CA GLY A 97 -8.64 -2.06 -8.36
C GLY A 97 -8.84 -1.83 -9.87
N ASN A 98 -7.82 -1.24 -10.51
CA ASN A 98 -7.93 -0.83 -11.92
C ASN A 98 -7.48 -1.94 -12.85
N GLN A 99 -7.77 -1.80 -14.14
CA GLN A 99 -7.05 -2.59 -15.14
C GLN A 99 -5.58 -2.16 -15.21
N ALA A 100 -4.78 -2.92 -15.94
CA ALA A 100 -3.42 -2.51 -16.29
C ALA A 100 -3.42 -1.16 -17.03
N ILE A 101 -2.51 -0.27 -16.66
CA ILE A 101 -2.40 1.07 -17.23
C ILE A 101 -0.98 1.38 -17.70
N GLY A 102 -0.87 2.27 -18.67
CA GLY A 102 0.39 2.86 -19.12
C GLY A 102 0.46 4.36 -18.81
N TYR A 103 1.33 5.07 -19.52
CA TYR A 103 1.47 6.52 -19.36
C TYR A 103 0.14 7.25 -19.51
N GLY A 104 -0.08 8.24 -18.64
CA GLY A 104 -1.32 9.02 -18.60
C GLY A 104 -2.54 8.25 -18.06
N GLY A 105 -2.36 7.03 -17.53
CA GLY A 105 -3.44 6.22 -17.00
C GLY A 105 -4.27 5.48 -18.06
N ASN A 106 -3.80 5.47 -19.31
CA ASN A 106 -4.48 4.78 -20.40
C ASN A 106 -4.41 3.26 -20.21
N ALA A 107 -5.49 2.56 -20.53
CA ALA A 107 -5.51 1.10 -20.49
C ALA A 107 -4.47 0.49 -21.44
N VAL A 108 -3.77 -0.54 -20.98
CA VAL A 108 -2.78 -1.30 -21.77
C VAL A 108 -3.00 -2.80 -21.58
N THR A 109 -2.29 -3.60 -22.37
CA THR A 109 -2.19 -5.04 -22.10
C THR A 109 -1.43 -5.25 -20.79
N ALA A 110 -1.97 -6.11 -19.92
CA ALA A 110 -1.34 -6.45 -18.65
C ALA A 110 0.09 -6.99 -18.82
N GLY A 111 0.97 -6.69 -17.87
CA GLY A 111 2.38 -7.12 -17.87
C GLY A 111 3.21 -6.47 -18.98
N THR A 112 2.86 -5.23 -19.38
CA THR A 112 3.64 -4.46 -20.35
C THR A 112 4.20 -3.18 -19.75
N THR A 113 5.28 -2.70 -20.36
CA THR A 113 5.92 -1.44 -19.97
C THR A 113 4.94 -0.27 -20.11
N PRO A 114 5.02 0.75 -19.24
CA PRO A 114 6.14 1.07 -18.34
C PRO A 114 6.05 0.51 -16.92
N TYR A 115 4.91 -0.09 -16.53
CA TYR A 115 4.66 -0.44 -15.13
C TYR A 115 4.57 -1.93 -14.86
N ASP A 116 4.44 -2.75 -15.91
CA ASP A 116 4.36 -4.21 -15.82
C ASP A 116 3.23 -4.69 -14.87
N ASP A 117 2.16 -3.90 -14.75
CA ASP A 117 1.02 -4.16 -13.88
C ASP A 117 -0.03 -5.08 -14.51
N TYR A 118 -0.80 -5.74 -13.65
CA TYR A 118 -1.91 -6.60 -14.04
C TYR A 118 -3.25 -6.04 -13.59
N ASP A 119 -4.35 -6.56 -14.17
CA ASP A 119 -5.70 -6.15 -13.81
C ASP A 119 -6.01 -6.48 -12.34
N GLY A 120 -6.23 -5.44 -11.54
CA GLY A 120 -6.59 -5.50 -10.14
C GLY A 120 -8.08 -5.60 -9.88
N GLY A 121 -8.94 -5.51 -10.89
CA GLY A 121 -10.39 -5.44 -10.72
C GLY A 121 -10.99 -6.57 -9.89
N MET A 122 -10.43 -7.77 -9.98
CA MET A 122 -10.85 -8.95 -9.21
C MET A 122 -9.89 -9.28 -8.05
N ALA A 123 -8.84 -8.50 -7.87
CA ALA A 123 -7.76 -8.85 -6.95
C ALA A 123 -8.22 -8.89 -5.50
N ILE A 124 -7.68 -9.86 -4.77
CA ILE A 124 -7.67 -9.90 -3.32
C ILE A 124 -6.21 -9.92 -2.92
N ARG A 125 -5.77 -8.85 -2.25
CA ARG A 125 -4.40 -8.66 -1.77
C ARG A 125 -4.40 -8.74 -0.26
N LEU A 126 -3.50 -9.56 0.29
CA LEU A 126 -3.38 -9.78 1.73
C LEU A 126 -1.98 -9.42 2.18
N LEU A 127 -1.87 -8.71 3.31
CA LEU A 127 -0.59 -8.44 3.95
C LEU A 127 -0.65 -8.77 5.44
N ASP A 128 0.08 -9.83 5.80
CA ASP A 128 0.42 -10.12 7.20
C ASP A 128 1.67 -9.35 7.58
N THR A 129 1.55 -8.45 8.56
CA THR A 129 2.62 -7.51 8.92
C THR A 129 3.66 -8.16 9.82
N CYS A 130 4.89 -7.66 9.75
CA CYS A 130 6.05 -8.22 10.42
C CYS A 130 6.96 -7.09 10.95
N ASP A 131 7.83 -7.42 11.91
CA ASP A 131 8.77 -6.44 12.48
C ASP A 131 10.16 -6.49 11.81
N ASP A 132 10.46 -7.57 11.07
CA ASP A 132 11.77 -7.90 10.49
C ASP A 132 11.84 -7.73 8.97
N GLU A 133 10.86 -7.05 8.39
CA GLU A 133 10.78 -6.72 6.96
C GLU A 133 10.66 -7.95 6.03
N SER A 134 10.37 -9.15 6.58
CA SER A 134 10.23 -10.38 5.80
C SER A 134 8.87 -10.56 5.12
N CYS A 135 7.89 -9.72 5.47
CA CYS A 135 6.52 -9.77 4.99
C CYS A 135 6.37 -9.07 3.65
N ASN A 136 5.55 -9.67 2.79
CA ASN A 136 5.24 -9.21 1.45
C ASN A 136 3.75 -9.39 1.18
N TRP A 137 3.25 -8.70 0.15
CA TRP A 137 1.89 -8.88 -0.30
C TRP A 137 1.69 -10.28 -0.89
N LEU A 138 0.59 -10.91 -0.50
CA LEU A 138 0.02 -12.04 -1.21
C LEU A 138 -1.01 -11.49 -2.21
N ASP A 139 -0.63 -11.45 -3.48
CA ASP A 139 -1.45 -11.01 -4.62
C ASP A 139 -1.43 -12.11 -5.69
N ASP A 140 -2.26 -13.13 -5.48
CA ASP A 140 -2.28 -14.36 -6.29
C ASP A 140 -3.61 -14.45 -7.06
N PRO A 141 -3.59 -14.52 -8.40
CA PRO A 141 -4.79 -14.72 -9.22
C PRO A 141 -5.65 -15.92 -8.83
N ALA A 142 -5.08 -16.95 -8.18
CA ALA A 142 -5.83 -18.10 -7.67
C ALA A 142 -6.80 -17.73 -6.52
N LEU A 143 -6.59 -16.59 -5.87
CA LEU A 143 -7.42 -16.08 -4.75
C LEU A 143 -8.40 -14.99 -5.17
N TYR A 144 -8.44 -14.62 -6.45
CA TYR A 144 -9.23 -13.48 -6.91
C TYR A 144 -10.74 -13.73 -6.80
N MET A 145 -11.48 -12.63 -6.65
CA MET A 145 -12.93 -12.63 -6.68
C MET A 145 -13.46 -13.12 -8.04
N THR A 146 -14.69 -13.62 -8.05
CA THR A 146 -15.40 -14.01 -9.28
C THR A 146 -15.94 -12.82 -10.08
N SER A 147 -15.91 -11.62 -9.52
CA SER A 147 -16.47 -10.40 -10.12
C SER A 147 -15.60 -9.19 -9.81
N ARG A 148 -15.48 -8.28 -10.78
CA ARG A 148 -14.75 -7.02 -10.63
C ARG A 148 -15.39 -6.10 -9.60
N ARG A 149 -14.56 -5.36 -8.86
CA ARG A 149 -14.96 -4.22 -8.05
C ARG A 149 -14.00 -3.04 -8.19
N TRP A 150 -14.58 -1.88 -8.45
CA TRP A 150 -13.92 -0.57 -8.50
C TRP A 150 -14.62 0.37 -7.51
N TYR A 151 -13.87 0.99 -6.59
CA TYR A 151 -14.42 1.67 -5.41
C TYR A 151 -15.34 0.80 -4.53
N PRO A 152 -14.97 -0.45 -4.17
CA PRO A 152 -15.77 -1.21 -3.22
C PRO A 152 -15.71 -0.61 -1.81
N THR A 153 -16.78 -0.80 -1.04
CA THR A 153 -16.79 -0.58 0.40
C THR A 153 -16.54 -1.91 1.11
N LEU A 154 -15.66 -1.92 2.11
CA LEU A 154 -15.39 -3.10 2.93
C LEU A 154 -15.74 -2.77 4.38
N GLU A 155 -16.26 -3.77 5.10
CA GLU A 155 -16.53 -3.68 6.54
C GLU A 155 -16.09 -4.97 7.23
N THR A 156 -15.34 -4.85 8.33
CA THR A 156 -14.94 -6.00 9.15
C THR A 156 -16.10 -6.36 10.07
N LEU A 157 -16.47 -7.63 10.08
CA LEU A 157 -17.57 -8.17 10.88
C LEU A 157 -17.10 -8.55 12.29
N GLU A 158 -18.05 -8.82 13.18
CA GLU A 158 -17.78 -9.21 14.58
C GLU A 158 -16.92 -10.48 14.70
N ASP A 159 -17.02 -11.40 13.73
CA ASP A 159 -16.22 -12.63 13.70
C ASP A 159 -14.80 -12.44 13.15
N GLY A 160 -14.44 -11.21 12.76
CA GLY A 160 -13.15 -10.86 12.19
C GLY A 160 -13.02 -11.10 10.69
N SER A 161 -14.05 -11.61 10.02
CA SER A 161 -14.12 -11.64 8.55
C SER A 161 -14.44 -10.24 7.99
N ALA A 162 -14.44 -10.09 6.67
CA ALA A 162 -14.88 -8.85 6.03
C ALA A 162 -16.00 -9.11 5.02
N ILE A 163 -16.97 -8.21 4.96
CA ILE A 163 -17.96 -8.14 3.90
C ILE A 163 -17.51 -7.11 2.85
N ILE A 164 -17.70 -7.44 1.57
CA ILE A 164 -17.37 -6.58 0.43
C ILE A 164 -18.68 -6.13 -0.24
N LEU A 165 -18.95 -4.83 -0.19
CA LEU A 165 -20.20 -4.22 -0.64
C LEU A 165 -19.97 -3.33 -1.87
N GLU A 166 -20.89 -3.41 -2.83
CA GLU A 166 -20.93 -2.57 -4.03
C GLU A 166 -19.61 -2.56 -4.82
N GLY A 167 -19.38 -1.48 -5.58
CA GLY A 167 -18.25 -1.28 -6.49
C GLY A 167 -18.64 -1.52 -7.94
N ALA A 168 -18.15 -0.68 -8.84
CA ALA A 168 -18.42 -0.82 -10.26
C ALA A 168 -17.73 -2.06 -10.85
N ASN A 169 -18.41 -2.75 -11.76
CA ASN A 169 -17.87 -3.90 -12.49
C ASN A 169 -17.09 -3.47 -13.76
N THR A 170 -17.06 -2.17 -14.04
CA THR A 170 -16.25 -1.50 -15.05
C THR A 170 -15.48 -0.36 -14.39
N VAL A 171 -14.43 0.13 -15.03
CA VAL A 171 -13.82 1.40 -14.62
C VAL A 171 -14.42 2.50 -15.47
N ASP A 172 -14.52 3.70 -14.91
CA ASP A 172 -14.87 4.89 -15.67
C ASP A 172 -13.67 5.28 -16.55
N THR A 173 -13.84 5.15 -17.86
CA THR A 173 -12.88 5.59 -18.90
C THR A 173 -13.22 6.99 -19.40
#